data_AF-A0A915CVR5-F1
#
_entry.id   AF-A0A915CVR5-F1
#
_cell.length_a   1.000
_cell.length_b   1.000
_cell.length_c   1.000
_cell.angle_alpha   90.00
_cell.angle_beta   90.00
_cell.angle_gamma   90.00
#
_symmetry.space_group_name_H-M   'P 1'
#
loop_
_entity.id
_entity.type
_entity.pdbx_description
1 polymer ?
#
loop_
_entity_poly.entity_id
_entity_poly.type
_entity_poly.pdbx_seq_one_letter_code
_entity_poly.pdbx_strand_id
1 'polypeptide(L)'
;MSLKHKIIQKLEQHVPEHCIIASNTSALPIKEIASVSKNPELVKDCPGFFTVRCLSPMMSEIIRLLQEGVDPFELDKLTKAYGFPVGAATLSDEVGLDVGEHVSAFLGKALGPRVQGGSSELLSELVKAGHKGRKTDSGIYKYSTVKGKTKKSLPRGSSTSCCFSLVNEALMCLQEDIIASPSDGDIASVFGLGFPPFWGGPFRFVDLYGAQKLVANMERYCDAYKVEQFQPCQLLIDHAKTGKKFYKKN
;
A
#
# COMPACT_ATOMS: atom_id res chain seq x y z
N MET A 1 -8.27 10.90 -16.74
CA MET A 1 -8.05 10.21 -18.04
C MET A 1 -7.86 11.16 -19.21
N SER A 2 -8.79 12.06 -19.51
CA SER A 2 -8.75 12.95 -20.69
C SER A 2 -7.43 13.71 -20.92
N LEU A 3 -6.77 14.17 -19.85
CA LEU A 3 -5.47 14.85 -19.95
C LEU A 3 -4.33 13.91 -20.38
N LYS A 4 -4.22 12.72 -19.76
CA LYS A 4 -3.16 11.75 -20.10
C LYS A 4 -3.30 11.23 -21.53
N HIS A 5 -4.54 11.02 -21.98
CA HIS A 5 -4.82 10.66 -23.38
C HIS A 5 -4.33 11.74 -24.35
N LYS A 6 -4.66 13.01 -24.09
CA LYS A 6 -4.18 14.14 -24.90
C LYS A 6 -2.65 14.23 -24.91
N ILE A 7 -1.99 13.95 -23.79
CA ILE A 7 -0.52 13.97 -23.70
C ILE A 7 0.09 12.86 -24.56
N ILE A 8 -0.40 11.62 -24.48
CA ILE A 8 0.12 10.51 -25.29
C ILE A 8 -0.03 10.79 -26.78
N GLN A 9 -1.23 11.19 -27.21
CA GLN A 9 -1.50 11.50 -28.62
C GLN A 9 -0.61 12.64 -29.16
N LYS A 10 -0.27 13.62 -28.31
CA LYS A 10 0.66 14.70 -28.67
C LYS A 10 2.11 14.23 -28.69
N LEU A 11 2.52 13.41 -27.73
CA LEU A 11 3.89 12.86 -27.68
C LEU A 11 4.19 12.02 -28.91
N GLU A 12 3.27 11.15 -29.32
CA GLU A 12 3.41 10.29 -30.51
C GLU A 12 3.62 11.05 -31.82
N GLN A 13 3.23 12.33 -31.89
CA GLN A 13 3.49 13.18 -33.05
C GLN A 13 4.95 13.66 -33.12
N HIS A 14 5.70 13.55 -32.01
CA HIS A 14 7.02 14.13 -31.83
C HIS A 14 8.10 13.11 -31.45
N VAL A 15 7.75 11.83 -31.29
CA VAL A 15 8.69 10.75 -30.94
C VAL A 15 8.73 9.68 -32.03
N PRO A 16 9.85 8.95 -32.19
CA PRO A 16 9.93 7.81 -33.10
C PRO A 16 8.93 6.70 -32.77
N GLU A 17 8.52 5.90 -33.75
CA GLU A 17 7.54 4.80 -33.56
C GLU A 17 7.97 3.75 -32.52
N HIS A 18 9.28 3.58 -32.31
CA HIS A 18 9.86 2.64 -31.35
C HIS A 18 10.03 3.23 -29.93
N CYS A 19 9.61 4.49 -29.71
CA CYS A 19 9.74 5.15 -28.42
C CYS A 19 8.84 4.52 -27.37
N ILE A 20 9.41 4.11 -26.24
CA ILE A 20 8.67 3.61 -25.08
C ILE A 20 8.10 4.80 -24.31
N ILE A 21 6.79 4.82 -24.09
CA ILE A 21 6.11 5.86 -23.31
C ILE A 21 5.74 5.28 -21.94
N ALA A 22 6.40 5.76 -20.89
CA ALA A 22 6.09 5.40 -19.51
C ALA A 22 5.29 6.54 -18.84
N SER A 23 4.16 6.20 -18.21
CA SER A 23 3.36 7.16 -17.45
C SER A 23 3.48 6.89 -15.96
N ASN A 24 4.04 7.84 -15.21
CA ASN A 24 3.96 7.79 -13.74
C ASN A 24 2.52 8.11 -13.32
N THR A 25 1.78 7.10 -12.86
CA THR A 25 0.37 7.22 -12.47
C THR A 25 0.07 6.30 -11.29
N SER A 26 -0.56 6.83 -10.25
CA SER A 26 -0.81 6.06 -9.02
C SER A 26 -2.06 5.18 -9.08
N ALA A 27 -3.06 5.54 -9.89
CA ALA A 27 -4.39 4.93 -9.82
C ALA A 27 -5.12 4.80 -11.17
N LEU A 28 -4.43 5.02 -12.30
CA LEU A 28 -5.04 4.90 -13.63
C LEU A 28 -4.42 3.71 -14.35
N PRO A 29 -5.20 2.77 -14.90
CA PRO A 29 -4.65 1.60 -15.57
C PRO A 29 -3.97 2.03 -16.87
N ILE A 30 -2.72 1.62 -17.08
CA ILE A 30 -2.01 1.99 -18.29
C ILE A 30 -2.66 1.36 -19.51
N LYS A 31 -3.32 0.20 -19.43
CA LYS A 31 -4.14 -0.31 -20.56
C LYS A 31 -5.16 0.71 -21.06
N GLU A 32 -5.86 1.40 -20.17
CA GLU A 32 -6.79 2.46 -20.58
C GLU A 32 -6.04 3.71 -21.05
N ILE A 33 -4.88 4.04 -20.47
CA ILE A 33 -4.06 5.17 -20.93
C ILE A 33 -3.51 4.89 -22.34
N ALA A 34 -3.14 3.64 -22.61
CA ALA A 34 -2.58 3.13 -23.85
C ALA A 34 -3.64 2.93 -24.94
N SER A 35 -4.94 2.89 -24.60
CA SER A 35 -6.01 2.65 -25.57
C SER A 35 -6.13 3.73 -26.64
N VAL A 36 -5.52 4.90 -26.43
CA VAL A 36 -5.48 6.01 -27.40
C VAL A 36 -4.13 6.12 -28.12
N SER A 37 -3.18 5.26 -27.77
CA SER A 37 -1.86 5.15 -28.40
C SER A 37 -1.97 4.39 -29.72
N LYS A 38 -1.15 4.75 -30.70
CA LYS A 38 -1.00 3.97 -31.93
C LYS A 38 -0.29 2.63 -31.70
N ASN A 39 0.55 2.55 -30.67
CA ASN A 39 1.35 1.37 -30.30
C ASN A 39 1.15 1.02 -28.80
N PRO A 40 -0.03 0.51 -28.39
CA PRO A 40 -0.36 0.27 -26.98
C PRO A 40 0.61 -0.63 -26.22
N GLU A 41 1.26 -1.58 -26.90
CA GLU A 41 2.27 -2.49 -26.36
C GLU A 41 3.58 -1.82 -25.90
N LEU A 42 3.84 -0.60 -26.41
CA LEU A 42 4.96 0.26 -26.02
C LEU A 42 4.64 1.15 -24.81
N VAL A 43 3.41 1.08 -24.30
CA VAL A 43 2.98 1.76 -23.07
C VAL A 43 2.89 0.73 -21.94
N LYS A 44 3.84 0.75 -20.99
CA LYS A 44 3.98 -0.31 -19.96
C LYS A 44 3.16 -0.03 -18.70
N ASP A 45 2.48 -1.08 -18.19
CA ASP A 45 1.56 -1.05 -17.03
C ASP A 45 2.03 -1.88 -15.84
N CYS A 46 1.72 -1.38 -14.64
CA CYS A 46 1.31 -2.18 -13.50
C CYS A 46 0.26 -1.38 -12.70
N PRO A 47 -0.94 -1.92 -12.40
CA PRO A 47 -1.89 -1.26 -11.52
C PRO A 47 -1.26 -0.89 -10.17
N GLY A 48 -1.18 0.42 -9.89
CA GLY A 48 -0.57 0.96 -8.66
C GLY A 48 0.97 0.90 -8.62
N PHE A 49 1.63 0.44 -9.68
CA PHE A 49 3.05 0.09 -9.67
C PHE A 49 3.41 -0.76 -8.43
N PHE A 50 4.69 -0.79 -8.03
CA PHE A 50 5.08 -1.49 -6.81
C PHE A 50 4.63 -0.75 -5.53
N THR A 51 4.88 0.56 -5.45
CA THR A 51 4.73 1.33 -4.20
C THR A 51 3.28 1.53 -3.78
N VAL A 52 2.41 2.03 -4.66
CA VAL A 52 0.99 2.28 -4.31
C VAL A 52 0.29 0.96 -4.04
N ARG A 53 0.61 -0.07 -4.81
CA ARG A 53 0.08 -1.42 -4.60
C ARG A 53 0.44 -1.98 -3.23
N CYS A 54 1.70 -1.90 -2.81
CA CYS A 54 2.12 -2.37 -1.48
C CYS A 54 1.55 -1.52 -0.33
N LEU A 55 1.35 -0.21 -0.55
CA LEU A 55 0.80 0.68 0.46
C LEU A 55 -0.70 0.46 0.69
N SER A 56 -1.44 0.02 -0.35
CA SER A 56 -2.90 -0.10 -0.28
C SER A 56 -3.38 -1.05 0.82
N PRO A 57 -2.87 -2.30 0.96
CA PRO A 57 -3.26 -3.17 2.07
C PRO A 57 -2.90 -2.60 3.44
N MET A 58 -1.79 -1.87 3.56
CA MET A 58 -1.45 -1.19 4.82
C MET A 58 -2.49 -0.10 5.16
N MET A 59 -2.93 0.69 4.17
CA MET A 59 -3.96 1.72 4.36
C MET A 59 -5.32 1.12 4.69
N SER A 60 -5.73 0.06 4.00
CA SER A 60 -6.96 -0.67 4.30
C SER A 60 -6.97 -1.21 5.74
N GLU A 61 -5.81 -1.68 6.21
CA GLU A 61 -5.64 -2.14 7.60
C GLU A 61 -5.70 -0.99 8.61
N ILE A 62 -5.10 0.16 8.30
CA ILE A 62 -5.18 1.36 9.15
C ILE A 62 -6.65 1.78 9.34
N ILE A 63 -7.44 1.83 8.27
CA ILE A 63 -8.86 2.16 8.33
C ILE A 63 -9.62 1.15 9.20
N ARG A 64 -9.34 -0.14 9.04
CA ARG A 64 -9.95 -1.20 9.87
C ARG A 64 -9.62 -1.01 11.36
N LEU A 65 -8.36 -0.75 11.71
CA LEU A 65 -7.96 -0.51 13.10
C LEU A 65 -8.66 0.71 13.70
N LEU A 66 -8.80 1.80 12.92
CA LEU A 66 -9.55 2.98 13.35
C LEU A 66 -11.04 2.67 13.54
N GLN A 67 -11.64 1.84 12.67
CA GLN A 67 -13.02 1.36 12.81
C GLN A 67 -13.23 0.50 14.06
N GLU A 68 -12.24 -0.28 14.45
CA GLU A 68 -12.23 -1.06 15.69
C GLU A 68 -12.04 -0.21 16.94
N GLY A 69 -11.92 1.12 16.79
CA GLY A 69 -11.80 2.07 17.89
C GLY A 69 -10.38 2.23 18.41
N VAL A 70 -9.36 1.83 17.64
CA VAL A 70 -7.98 2.17 17.96
C VAL A 70 -7.79 3.67 17.86
N ASP A 71 -7.26 4.28 18.91
CA ASP A 71 -6.98 5.72 18.95
C ASP A 71 -5.92 6.10 17.89
N PRO A 72 -6.15 7.13 17.06
CA PRO A 72 -5.20 7.54 16.01
C PRO A 72 -3.80 7.90 16.54
N PHE A 73 -3.71 8.53 17.72
CA PHE A 73 -2.43 8.92 18.30
C PHE A 73 -1.64 7.71 18.80
N GLU A 74 -2.33 6.76 19.43
CA GLU A 74 -1.71 5.49 19.81
C GLU A 74 -1.31 4.67 18.58
N LEU A 75 -2.12 4.65 17.51
CA LEU A 75 -1.75 4.00 16.25
C LEU A 75 -0.47 4.61 15.66
N ASP A 76 -0.40 5.94 15.57
CA ASP A 76 0.80 6.65 15.10
C ASP A 76 2.02 6.37 15.97
N LYS A 77 1.83 6.30 17.29
CA LYS A 77 2.90 5.96 18.22
C LYS A 77 3.39 4.53 17.99
N LEU A 78 2.49 3.58 17.80
CA LEU A 78 2.82 2.17 17.56
C LEU A 78 3.54 1.97 16.23
N THR A 79 3.14 2.65 15.16
CA THR A 79 3.84 2.52 13.86
C THR A 79 5.19 3.22 13.86
N LYS A 80 5.31 4.38 14.52
CA LYS A 80 6.62 5.03 14.70
C LYS A 80 7.55 4.22 15.59
N ALA A 81 7.04 3.63 16.67
CA ALA A 81 7.82 2.73 17.53
C ALA A 81 8.24 1.46 16.78
N TYR A 82 7.43 1.00 15.81
CA TYR A 82 7.81 -0.09 14.91
C TYR A 82 8.90 0.33 13.90
N GLY A 83 9.14 1.63 13.70
CA GLY A 83 10.25 2.15 12.90
C GLY A 83 9.84 2.92 11.65
N PHE A 84 8.54 3.12 11.39
CA PHE A 84 8.09 3.98 10.29
C PHE A 84 8.39 5.46 10.60
N PRO A 85 8.78 6.28 9.61
CA PRO A 85 9.12 7.68 9.82
C PRO A 85 7.90 8.54 10.16
N VAL A 86 6.74 8.19 9.60
CA VAL A 86 5.47 8.89 9.78
C VAL A 86 4.46 7.94 10.43
N GLY A 87 3.64 8.48 11.32
CA GLY A 87 2.54 7.73 11.93
C GLY A 87 1.52 7.29 10.87
N ALA A 88 0.91 6.11 11.03
CA ALA A 88 -0.03 5.56 10.05
C ALA A 88 -1.24 6.47 9.78
N ALA A 89 -1.92 6.94 10.83
CA ALA A 89 -3.06 7.85 10.71
C ALA A 89 -2.63 9.22 10.17
N THR A 90 -1.47 9.73 10.61
CA THR A 90 -0.91 10.97 10.06
C THR A 90 -0.63 10.83 8.57
N LEU A 91 -0.05 9.71 8.13
CA LEU A 91 0.26 9.44 6.73
C LEU A 91 -1.03 9.40 5.87
N SER A 92 -2.10 8.78 6.37
CA SER A 92 -3.40 8.77 5.67
C SER A 92 -3.94 10.18 5.43
N ASP A 93 -3.82 11.09 6.41
CA ASP A 93 -4.25 12.48 6.26
C ASP A 93 -3.31 13.32 5.40
N GLU A 94 -2.00 13.03 5.39
CA GLU A 94 -1.02 13.71 4.51
C GLU A 94 -1.22 13.35 3.05
N VAL A 95 -1.46 12.07 2.74
CA VAL A 95 -1.82 11.61 1.40
C VAL A 95 -3.19 12.16 0.98
N GLY A 96 -4.13 12.19 1.93
CA GLY A 96 -5.50 12.64 1.76
C GLY A 96 -6.48 11.48 1.59
N LEU A 97 -7.56 11.52 2.37
CA LEU A 97 -8.55 10.44 2.45
C LEU A 97 -9.33 10.23 1.15
N ASP A 98 -9.52 11.29 0.36
CA ASP A 98 -10.16 11.22 -0.96
C ASP A 98 -9.26 10.60 -2.03
N VAL A 99 -7.94 10.81 -1.92
CA VAL A 99 -6.97 10.08 -2.75
C VAL A 99 -6.97 8.60 -2.37
N GLY A 100 -7.00 8.30 -1.06
CA GLY A 100 -7.15 6.94 -0.55
C GLY A 100 -8.42 6.25 -1.07
N GLU A 101 -9.57 6.94 -1.04
CA GLU A 101 -10.85 6.43 -1.58
C GLU A 101 -10.72 6.07 -3.06
N HIS A 102 -10.14 6.97 -3.86
CA HIS A 102 -9.95 6.74 -5.29
C HIS A 102 -9.04 5.54 -5.58
N VAL A 103 -7.89 5.46 -4.88
CA VAL A 103 -6.93 4.36 -5.02
C VAL A 103 -7.53 3.04 -4.57
N SER A 104 -8.25 3.02 -3.44
CA SER A 104 -8.91 1.84 -2.91
C SER A 104 -9.97 1.31 -3.87
N ALA A 105 -10.77 2.20 -4.48
CA ALA A 105 -11.76 1.80 -5.49
C ALA A 105 -11.10 1.25 -6.77
N PHE A 106 -9.97 1.82 -7.19
CA PHE A 106 -9.22 1.35 -8.35
C PHE A 106 -8.59 -0.02 -8.11
N LEU A 107 -7.78 -0.16 -7.04
CA LEU A 107 -7.09 -1.40 -6.73
C LEU A 107 -8.06 -2.50 -6.27
N GLY A 108 -9.14 -2.14 -5.57
CA GLY A 108 -10.18 -3.09 -5.20
C GLY A 108 -10.86 -3.74 -6.41
N LYS A 109 -11.04 -3.01 -7.52
CA LYS A 109 -11.54 -3.57 -8.78
C LYS A 109 -10.50 -4.44 -9.49
N ALA A 110 -9.22 -4.07 -9.43
CA ALA A 110 -8.15 -4.74 -10.16
C ALA A 110 -7.61 -6.00 -9.45
N LEU A 111 -7.50 -5.95 -8.12
CA LEU A 111 -6.83 -6.97 -7.29
C LEU A 111 -7.78 -7.71 -6.35
N GLY A 112 -9.04 -7.25 -6.26
CA GLY A 112 -10.11 -7.93 -5.54
C GLY A 112 -10.04 -7.77 -4.01
N PRO A 113 -10.59 -8.73 -3.25
CA PRO A 113 -10.81 -8.61 -1.81
C PRO A 113 -9.51 -8.55 -0.98
N ARG A 114 -8.39 -9.08 -1.47
CA ARG A 114 -7.11 -9.09 -0.72
C ARG A 114 -6.50 -7.71 -0.45
N VAL A 115 -6.89 -6.69 -1.21
CA VAL A 115 -6.48 -5.29 -0.97
C VAL A 115 -7.56 -4.48 -0.26
N GLN A 116 -8.71 -5.09 0.00
CA GLN A 116 -9.84 -4.51 0.74
C GLN A 116 -9.74 -4.95 2.21
N GLY A 117 -10.05 -4.05 3.14
CA GLY A 117 -9.92 -4.32 4.57
C GLY A 117 -10.99 -3.58 5.36
N GLY A 118 -10.76 -2.29 5.62
CA GLY A 118 -11.75 -1.42 6.25
C GLY A 118 -12.98 -1.14 5.37
N SER A 119 -14.09 -0.74 5.98
CA SER A 119 -15.31 -0.34 5.25
C SER A 119 -15.04 0.86 4.34
N SER A 120 -15.27 0.65 3.04
CA SER A 120 -15.21 1.66 1.99
C SER A 120 -16.25 2.77 2.17
N GLU A 121 -17.39 2.41 2.77
CA GLU A 121 -18.51 3.31 3.00
C GLU A 121 -18.13 4.39 4.00
N LEU A 122 -17.49 4.02 5.12
CA LEU A 122 -17.03 4.99 6.11
C LEU A 122 -16.03 5.99 5.50
N LEU A 123 -15.08 5.50 4.72
CA LEU A 123 -14.11 6.37 4.04
C LEU A 123 -14.83 7.34 3.10
N SER A 124 -15.81 6.85 2.34
CA SER A 124 -16.63 7.67 1.43
C SER A 124 -17.46 8.72 2.19
N GLU A 125 -18.05 8.36 3.33
CA GLU A 125 -18.81 9.28 4.18
C GLU A 125 -17.92 10.39 4.75
N LEU A 126 -16.71 10.06 5.23
CA LEU A 126 -15.74 11.05 5.70
C LEU A 126 -15.35 12.03 4.60
N VAL A 127 -15.06 11.52 3.40
CA VAL A 127 -14.70 12.35 2.24
C VAL A 127 -15.86 13.26 1.83
N LYS A 128 -17.08 12.74 1.79
CA LYS A 128 -18.31 13.52 1.49
C LYS A 128 -18.60 14.58 2.55
N ALA A 129 -18.31 14.29 3.82
CA ALA A 129 -18.41 15.25 4.92
C ALA A 129 -17.28 16.30 4.92
N GLY A 130 -16.33 16.24 3.98
CA GLY A 130 -15.25 17.22 3.83
C GLY A 130 -14.00 16.91 4.66
N HIS A 131 -13.93 15.75 5.31
CA HIS A 131 -12.75 15.28 6.03
C HIS A 131 -11.76 14.65 5.03
N LYS A 132 -10.96 15.45 4.32
CA LYS A 132 -10.03 14.99 3.28
C LYS A 132 -8.57 14.94 3.73
N GLY A 133 -8.29 15.12 5.01
CA GLY A 133 -6.95 15.17 5.56
C GLY A 133 -6.38 16.58 5.62
N ARG A 134 -5.06 16.69 5.48
CA ARG A 134 -4.33 17.93 5.77
C ARG A 134 -4.72 19.09 4.87
N LYS A 135 -5.08 18.81 3.62
CA LYS A 135 -5.46 19.82 2.62
C LYS A 135 -6.80 20.53 2.89
N THR A 136 -7.64 19.96 3.75
CA THR A 136 -8.92 20.55 4.20
C THR A 136 -8.90 20.88 5.69
N ASP A 137 -7.71 20.89 6.31
CA ASP A 137 -7.50 21.06 7.75
C ASP A 137 -8.33 20.11 8.63
N SER A 138 -8.79 18.99 8.07
CA SER A 138 -9.73 18.09 8.71
C SER A 138 -9.71 16.74 8.00
N GLY A 139 -9.43 15.67 8.74
CA GLY A 139 -9.35 14.27 8.30
C GLY A 139 -9.58 13.34 9.49
N ILE A 140 -8.71 12.34 9.68
CA ILE A 140 -8.62 11.57 10.93
C ILE A 140 -8.32 12.52 12.10
N TYR A 141 -7.48 13.52 11.86
CA TYR A 141 -7.22 14.62 12.79
C TYR A 141 -7.95 15.90 12.38
N LYS A 142 -8.27 16.73 13.37
CA LYS A 142 -8.63 18.14 13.12
C LYS A 142 -7.37 18.99 13.21
N TYR A 143 -7.08 19.71 12.14
CA TYR A 143 -5.93 20.59 12.02
C TYR A 143 -6.35 22.05 12.25
N SER A 144 -6.97 22.33 13.39
CA SER A 144 -7.08 23.71 13.88
C SER A 144 -5.79 24.12 14.59
N THR A 145 -5.52 25.41 14.69
CA THR A 145 -4.38 26.00 15.41
C THR A 145 -4.35 25.70 16.92
N VAL A 146 -5.28 24.92 17.46
CA VAL A 146 -5.42 24.67 18.90
C VAL A 146 -5.25 23.18 19.22
N LYS A 147 -4.22 22.89 20.03
CA LYS A 147 -3.88 21.55 20.54
C LYS A 147 -4.99 21.01 21.45
N GLY A 148 -5.87 20.17 20.91
CA GLY A 148 -6.77 19.32 21.68
C GLY A 148 -6.24 17.90 21.77
N LYS A 149 -5.90 17.43 22.98
CA LYS A 149 -5.67 16.00 23.24
C LYS A 149 -7.01 15.36 23.63
N THR A 150 -7.41 14.32 22.92
CA THR A 150 -8.43 13.39 23.40
C THR A 150 -7.77 12.03 23.62
N LYS A 151 -7.95 11.49 24.82
CA LYS A 151 -7.58 10.12 25.20
C LYS A 151 -8.86 9.33 25.43
N LYS A 152 -8.94 8.13 24.87
CA LYS A 152 -9.45 6.91 25.54
C LYS A 152 -8.98 5.69 24.75
N SER A 153 -8.40 4.72 25.47
CA SER A 153 -7.76 3.53 24.92
C SER A 153 -8.63 2.29 25.10
N LEU A 154 -8.65 1.43 24.07
CA LEU A 154 -8.82 -0.02 24.18
C LEU A 154 -7.61 -0.67 23.48
N PRO A 155 -6.92 -1.65 24.07
CA PRO A 155 -5.81 -2.31 23.41
C PRO A 155 -6.32 -3.49 22.59
N ARG A 156 -5.97 -3.52 21.29
CA ARG A 156 -5.77 -4.75 20.47
C ARG A 156 -5.36 -4.49 19.01
N GLY A 157 -5.12 -3.26 18.58
CA GLY A 157 -4.48 -3.00 17.28
C GLY A 157 -2.96 -3.24 17.36
N SER A 158 -2.42 -4.11 16.51
CA SER A 158 -0.97 -4.34 16.45
C SER A 158 -0.37 -3.64 15.23
N SER A 159 0.63 -2.77 15.41
CA SER A 159 1.39 -2.19 14.28
C SER A 159 2.03 -3.26 13.39
N THR A 160 2.14 -4.50 13.87
CA THR A 160 2.65 -5.64 13.11
C THR A 160 1.73 -6.07 11.98
N SER A 161 0.40 -5.98 12.13
CA SER A 161 -0.54 -6.39 11.06
C SER A 161 -0.43 -5.46 9.85
N CYS A 162 -0.30 -4.14 10.07
CA CYS A 162 -0.04 -3.16 9.00
C CYS A 162 1.24 -3.51 8.21
N CYS A 163 2.31 -3.87 8.91
CA CYS A 163 3.57 -4.26 8.29
C CYS A 163 3.44 -5.56 7.50
N PHE A 164 2.76 -6.58 8.05
CA PHE A 164 2.60 -7.87 7.39
C PHE A 164 1.78 -7.76 6.09
N SER A 165 0.73 -6.95 6.08
CA SER A 165 -0.06 -6.69 4.85
C SER A 165 0.80 -6.06 3.75
N LEU A 166 1.66 -5.10 4.09
CA LEU A 166 2.60 -4.49 3.14
C LEU A 166 3.62 -5.50 2.63
N VAL A 167 4.24 -6.27 3.53
CA VAL A 167 5.26 -7.27 3.17
C VAL A 167 4.67 -8.33 2.26
N ASN A 168 3.48 -8.85 2.58
CA ASN A 168 2.83 -9.88 1.77
C ASN A 168 2.54 -9.38 0.34
N GLU A 169 2.08 -8.14 0.20
CA GLU A 169 1.83 -7.56 -1.13
C GLU A 169 3.13 -7.26 -1.89
N ALA A 170 4.23 -6.92 -1.20
CA ALA A 170 5.55 -6.81 -1.82
C ALA A 170 6.00 -8.16 -2.41
N LEU A 171 5.81 -9.25 -1.67
CA LEU A 171 6.10 -10.60 -2.15
C LEU A 171 5.17 -11.00 -3.31
N MET A 172 3.89 -10.61 -3.29
CA MET A 172 2.98 -10.78 -4.43
C MET A 172 3.46 -10.02 -5.66
N CYS A 173 3.97 -8.80 -5.51
CA CYS A 173 4.54 -8.05 -6.62
C CYS A 173 5.74 -8.78 -7.24
N LEU A 174 6.56 -9.47 -6.46
CA LEU A 174 7.63 -10.31 -7.01
C LEU A 174 7.07 -11.57 -7.68
N GLN A 175 6.08 -12.21 -7.07
CA GLN A 175 5.44 -13.43 -7.60
C GLN A 175 4.71 -13.19 -8.93
N GLU A 176 4.17 -11.99 -9.13
CA GLU A 176 3.43 -11.58 -10.34
C GLU A 176 4.32 -10.81 -11.34
N ASP A 177 5.65 -10.87 -11.19
CA ASP A 177 6.61 -10.21 -12.07
C ASP A 177 6.42 -8.69 -12.22
N ILE A 178 5.85 -8.03 -11.20
CA ILE A 178 5.73 -6.57 -11.14
C ILE A 178 7.08 -5.91 -10.87
N ILE A 179 7.93 -6.58 -10.08
CA ILE A 179 9.31 -6.18 -9.83
C ILE A 179 10.26 -7.28 -10.27
N ALA A 180 11.43 -6.88 -10.77
CA ALA A 180 12.40 -7.81 -11.34
C ALA A 180 13.20 -8.56 -10.26
N SER A 181 13.39 -7.97 -9.08
CA SER A 181 14.20 -8.57 -8.02
C SER A 181 13.75 -8.17 -6.61
N PRO A 182 14.06 -8.99 -5.57
CA PRO A 182 13.87 -8.62 -4.17
C PRO A 182 14.57 -7.31 -3.79
N SER A 183 15.75 -7.05 -4.37
CA SER A 183 16.55 -5.85 -4.10
C SER A 183 15.83 -4.58 -4.56
N ASP A 184 15.21 -4.60 -5.74
CA ASP A 184 14.45 -3.46 -6.24
C ASP A 184 13.25 -3.16 -5.33
N GLY A 185 12.55 -4.21 -4.89
CA GLY A 185 11.43 -4.08 -3.97
C GLY A 185 11.84 -3.57 -2.59
N ASP A 186 13.00 -3.99 -2.07
CA ASP A 186 13.55 -3.51 -0.81
C ASP A 186 13.92 -2.03 -0.88
N ILE A 187 14.67 -1.62 -1.91
CA ILE A 187 15.06 -0.22 -2.16
C ILE A 187 13.81 0.65 -2.32
N ALA A 188 12.87 0.25 -3.18
CA ALA A 188 11.64 1.00 -3.41
C ALA A 188 10.78 1.11 -2.15
N SER A 189 10.75 0.10 -1.29
CA SER A 189 10.00 0.14 -0.03
C SER A 189 10.65 1.08 0.99
N VAL A 190 11.98 1.02 1.14
CA VAL A 190 12.70 1.86 2.10
C VAL A 190 12.63 3.34 1.69
N PHE A 191 12.97 3.65 0.44
CA PHE A 191 13.03 5.04 -0.04
C PHE A 191 11.67 5.60 -0.45
N GLY A 192 10.75 4.76 -0.94
CA GLY A 192 9.46 5.20 -1.44
C GLY A 192 8.34 5.14 -0.41
N LEU A 193 8.31 4.10 0.44
CA LEU A 193 7.24 3.88 1.42
C LEU A 193 7.65 4.21 2.86
N GLY A 194 8.94 4.49 3.09
CA GLY A 194 9.46 4.68 4.44
C GLY A 194 9.48 3.38 5.24
N PHE A 195 9.62 2.22 4.59
CA PHE A 195 9.76 0.95 5.29
C PHE A 195 10.96 1.02 6.26
N PRO A 196 10.86 0.51 7.50
CA PRO A 196 11.89 0.74 8.51
C PRO A 196 13.28 0.28 8.04
N PRO A 197 14.27 1.20 7.90
CA PRO A 197 15.54 0.88 7.23
C PRO A 197 16.37 -0.20 7.93
N PHE A 198 16.24 -0.35 9.25
CA PHE A 198 16.95 -1.38 10.01
C PHE A 198 16.49 -2.81 9.68
N TRP A 199 15.30 -2.97 9.08
CA TRP A 199 14.87 -4.25 8.51
C TRP A 199 15.41 -4.48 7.09
N GLY A 200 15.92 -3.45 6.42
CA GLY A 200 16.50 -3.52 5.08
C GLY A 200 15.49 -3.62 3.94
N GLY A 201 14.18 -3.59 4.22
CA GLY A 201 13.10 -3.76 3.24
C GLY A 201 12.24 -5.01 3.50
N PRO A 202 11.08 -5.18 2.84
CA PRO A 202 10.17 -6.30 3.05
C PRO A 202 10.79 -7.69 2.81
N PHE A 203 11.64 -7.87 1.80
CA PHE A 203 12.26 -9.16 1.50
C PHE A 203 13.33 -9.50 2.52
N ARG A 204 14.19 -8.53 2.85
CA ARG A 204 15.17 -8.69 3.93
C ARG A 204 14.48 -8.91 5.28
N PHE A 205 13.36 -8.24 5.53
CA PHE A 205 12.52 -8.47 6.70
C PHE A 205 12.08 -9.93 6.79
N VAL A 206 11.58 -10.54 5.71
CA VAL A 206 11.19 -11.97 5.72
C VAL A 206 12.37 -12.87 6.06
N ASP A 207 13.55 -12.56 5.53
CA ASP A 207 14.77 -13.33 5.80
C ASP A 207 15.20 -13.24 7.27
N LEU A 208 15.07 -12.06 7.90
CA LEU A 208 15.47 -11.83 9.29
C LEU A 208 14.39 -12.27 10.30
N TYR A 209 13.13 -11.94 10.04
CA TYR A 209 11.98 -12.25 10.89
C TYR A 209 11.62 -13.74 10.85
N GLY A 210 11.81 -14.37 9.68
CA GLY A 210 11.50 -15.77 9.41
C GLY A 210 10.17 -15.95 8.69
N ALA A 211 10.22 -16.56 7.50
CA ALA A 211 9.05 -16.85 6.67
C ALA A 211 8.00 -17.70 7.39
N GLN A 212 8.42 -18.74 8.12
CA GLN A 212 7.51 -19.60 8.89
C GLN A 212 6.75 -18.81 9.96
N LYS A 213 7.48 -17.94 10.68
CA LYS A 213 6.91 -17.09 11.72
C LYS A 213 5.93 -16.07 11.13
N LEU A 214 6.24 -15.51 9.96
CA LEU A 214 5.35 -14.58 9.28
C LEU A 214 4.06 -15.28 8.83
N VAL A 215 4.16 -16.45 8.17
CA VAL A 215 2.99 -17.25 7.76
C VAL A 215 2.09 -17.57 8.94
N ALA A 216 2.66 -18.08 10.04
CA ALA A 216 1.87 -18.43 11.23
C ALA A 216 1.11 -17.24 11.84
N ASN A 217 1.72 -16.04 11.85
CA ASN A 217 1.02 -14.84 12.31
C ASN A 217 -0.06 -14.37 11.33
N MET A 218 0.21 -14.45 10.03
CA MET A 218 -0.76 -14.09 8.99
C MET A 218 -1.98 -15.02 9.01
N GLU A 219 -1.77 -16.33 9.13
CA GLU A 219 -2.83 -17.33 9.31
C GLU A 219 -3.65 -17.04 10.57
N ARG A 220 -3.00 -16.70 11.70
CA ARG A 220 -3.71 -16.29 12.92
C ARG A 220 -4.61 -15.07 12.70
N TYR A 221 -4.17 -14.09 11.91
CA TYR A 221 -4.99 -12.93 11.58
C TYR A 221 -6.11 -13.29 10.60
N CYS A 222 -5.84 -14.15 9.62
CA CYS A 222 -6.84 -14.69 8.70
C CYS A 222 -7.96 -15.42 9.47
N ASP A 223 -7.62 -16.26 10.44
CA ASP A 223 -8.60 -16.99 11.26
C ASP A 223 -9.41 -16.06 12.17
N ALA A 224 -8.75 -15.05 12.76
CA ALA A 224 -9.38 -14.12 13.68
C ALA A 224 -10.36 -13.17 12.98
N TYR A 225 -9.99 -12.67 11.80
CA TYR A 225 -10.75 -11.64 11.09
C TYR A 225 -11.58 -12.20 9.92
N LYS A 226 -11.28 -13.42 9.45
CA LYS A 226 -11.92 -14.07 8.30
C LYS A 226 -11.88 -13.21 7.03
N VAL A 227 -10.72 -12.62 6.76
CA VAL A 227 -10.49 -11.75 5.59
C VAL A 227 -9.33 -12.26 4.74
N GLU A 228 -9.49 -12.16 3.43
CA GLU A 228 -8.47 -12.58 2.45
C GLU A 228 -7.21 -11.69 2.47
N GLN A 229 -7.30 -10.48 3.01
CA GLN A 229 -6.18 -9.54 3.12
C GLN A 229 -4.97 -10.11 3.86
N PHE A 230 -5.21 -10.98 4.84
CA PHE A 230 -4.15 -11.63 5.62
C PHE A 230 -3.74 -13.00 5.08
N GLN A 231 -4.29 -13.44 3.95
CA GLN A 231 -3.88 -14.70 3.37
C GLN A 231 -2.44 -14.59 2.85
N PRO A 232 -1.50 -15.43 3.33
CA PRO A 232 -0.12 -15.38 2.87
C PRO A 232 -0.05 -15.78 1.39
N CYS A 233 0.77 -15.08 0.61
CA CYS A 233 1.00 -15.41 -0.79
C CYS A 233 1.73 -16.74 -0.96
N GLN A 234 1.58 -17.35 -2.15
CA GLN A 234 2.19 -18.66 -2.43
C GLN A 234 3.71 -18.61 -2.29
N LEU A 235 4.35 -17.54 -2.76
CA LEU A 235 5.80 -17.34 -2.63
C LEU A 235 6.26 -17.35 -1.17
N LEU A 236 5.50 -16.69 -0.28
CA LEU A 236 5.81 -16.69 1.15
C LEU A 236 5.63 -18.08 1.76
N ILE A 237 4.55 -18.78 1.42
CA ILE A 237 4.27 -20.15 1.85
C ILE A 237 5.41 -21.10 1.42
N ASP A 238 5.90 -20.97 0.18
CA ASP A 238 6.96 -21.81 -0.35
C ASP A 238 8.29 -21.54 0.35
N HIS A 239 8.61 -20.28 0.64
CA HIS A 239 9.78 -19.91 1.45
C HIS A 239 9.66 -20.43 2.89
N ALA A 240 8.47 -20.42 3.48
CA ALA A 240 8.22 -20.99 4.79
C ALA A 240 8.41 -22.53 4.79
N LYS A 241 7.94 -23.24 3.77
CA LYS A 241 8.08 -24.70 3.67
C LYS A 241 9.53 -25.14 3.44
N THR A 242 10.24 -24.43 2.56
CA THR A 242 11.59 -24.82 2.13
C THR A 242 12.70 -24.24 3.01
N GLY A 243 12.41 -23.22 3.80
CA GLY A 243 13.43 -22.45 4.53
C GLY A 243 14.31 -21.59 3.62
N LYS A 244 13.96 -21.46 2.33
CA LYS A 244 14.68 -20.64 1.37
C LYS A 244 14.66 -19.16 1.78
N LYS A 245 15.78 -18.49 1.57
CA LYS A 245 15.96 -17.06 1.80
C LYS A 245 15.95 -16.31 0.47
N PHE A 246 15.53 -15.05 0.48
CA PHE A 246 15.61 -14.17 -0.69
C PHE A 246 17.05 -13.79 -1.00
N TYR A 247 17.85 -13.60 0.04
CA TYR A 247 19.27 -13.27 -0.07
C TYR A 247 20.14 -14.42 0.41
N LYS A 248 21.24 -14.66 -0.32
CA LYS A 248 22.29 -15.59 0.14
C LYS A 248 22.93 -15.02 1.41
N LYS A 249 23.32 -15.90 2.34
CA LYS A 249 24.24 -15.51 3.41
C LYS A 249 25.56 -15.14 2.75
N ASN A 250 26.00 -13.90 2.97
CA ASN A 250 27.38 -13.51 2.72
C ASN A 250 28.29 -14.24 3.72
#